data_AF-A0A7J2IV36-F1
#
_entry.id   AF-A0A7J2IV36-F1
#
_cell.length_a   1.000
_cell.length_b   1.000
_cell.length_c   1.000
_cell.angle_alpha   90.00
_cell.angle_beta   90.00
_cell.angle_gamma   90.00
#
_symmetry.space_group_name_H-M   'P 1'
#
loop_
_entity.id
_entity.type
_entity.pdbx_description
1 polymer ?
#
loop_
_entity_poly.entity_id
_entity_poly.type
_entity_poly.pdbx_seq_one_letter_code
_entity_poly.pdbx_strand_id
1 'polypeptide(L)'
;MRQGRGLEEELHKKMDRLIDAYSETLFRLPSTARLLLYFLLASALLGALGGVPLTLALSSTLPILSSLLLAIAASSLAWALDTTILKGDPVLNARRCLGAEIFSLITLAPAVLASALLRPLAGLGLHAILNIMAVGSAIAISARAFIFTSASLASRARCAACTLSQPILWLASAQANYWLYGHLSWPENLYFPLLALALISLATAAFLLAIRSIGMRAFGTSSFRLVRAFTASWVADYNRPLEDFLDEIGTEADISASLLTFVEPSSGRPIGALAMVGVHPGPFRYVGSSSLPSLLKEALEDYLSCPVAVPHALSGHELNLTSRAECEKLVQALISASKELSEPYNDGTIMVRLKGEKASATCQLLGPVAFITLTAAPDTMEDLPPEVEELVLKRALDLGLSGALVVDAHNSTDGPPDRRDLVGRFSSVAIRALEEAISLPRSGLKVGMATVLPAEFSIQDGMGPGGITVLAVEASGQRVAYVFFDG
;
A
#
# COMPACT_ATOMS: atom_id res chain seq x y z
N MET A 1 -25.42 26.23 -9.96
CA MET A 1 -25.55 24.83 -9.51
C MET A 1 -25.23 23.75 -10.55
N ARG A 2 -25.25 24.01 -11.88
CA ARG A 2 -24.82 23.02 -12.89
C ARG A 2 -23.30 22.88 -13.08
N GLN A 3 -22.51 23.89 -12.67
CA GLN A 3 -21.05 23.92 -12.89
C GLN A 3 -20.23 23.12 -11.85
N GLY A 4 -20.76 22.87 -10.65
CA GLY A 4 -20.07 22.07 -9.61
C GLY A 4 -20.15 20.56 -9.85
N ARG A 5 -21.26 20.06 -10.40
CA ARG A 5 -21.47 18.63 -10.69
C ARG A 5 -20.51 18.08 -11.75
N GLY A 6 -20.17 18.89 -12.76
CA GLY A 6 -19.22 18.49 -13.79
C GLY A 6 -17.79 18.37 -13.26
N LEU A 7 -17.42 19.17 -12.25
CA LEU A 7 -16.08 19.14 -11.65
C LEU A 7 -15.89 17.91 -10.76
N GLU A 8 -16.92 17.52 -10.00
CA GLU A 8 -16.89 16.35 -9.11
C GLU A 8 -16.91 15.01 -9.88
N GLU A 9 -17.71 14.90 -10.95
CA GLU A 9 -17.71 13.74 -11.84
C GLU A 9 -16.38 13.61 -12.60
N GLU A 10 -15.78 14.74 -13.00
CA GLU A 10 -14.47 14.75 -13.66
C GLU A 10 -13.34 14.37 -12.69
N LEU A 11 -13.47 14.75 -11.41
CA LEU A 11 -12.52 14.39 -10.36
C LEU A 11 -12.59 12.90 -10.02
N HIS A 12 -13.79 12.32 -9.85
CA HIS A 12 -13.97 10.89 -9.62
C HIS A 12 -13.45 10.05 -10.80
N LYS A 13 -13.84 10.38 -12.03
CA LYS A 13 -13.29 9.71 -13.23
C LYS A 13 -11.77 9.86 -13.37
N LYS A 14 -11.18 10.97 -12.90
CA LYS A 14 -9.73 11.12 -12.84
C LYS A 14 -9.12 10.24 -11.75
N MET A 15 -9.78 10.10 -10.61
CA MET A 15 -9.31 9.32 -9.47
C MET A 15 -9.36 7.82 -9.74
N ASP A 16 -10.46 7.30 -10.32
CA ASP A 16 -10.59 5.89 -10.69
C ASP A 16 -9.62 5.52 -11.81
N ARG A 17 -9.51 6.38 -12.83
CA ARG A 17 -8.46 6.23 -13.86
C ARG A 17 -7.06 6.34 -13.29
N LEU A 18 -6.85 7.13 -12.22
CA LEU A 18 -5.57 7.20 -11.54
C LEU A 18 -5.32 5.91 -10.77
N ILE A 19 -6.31 5.31 -10.11
CA ILE A 19 -6.17 4.05 -9.37
C ILE A 19 -5.89 2.89 -10.32
N ASP A 20 -6.62 2.77 -11.43
CA ASP A 20 -6.38 1.76 -12.48
C ASP A 20 -5.06 2.01 -13.20
N ALA A 21 -4.75 3.26 -13.52
CA ALA A 21 -3.44 3.59 -14.08
C ALA A 21 -2.35 3.29 -13.06
N TYR A 22 -2.48 3.60 -11.78
CA TYR A 22 -1.46 3.35 -10.77
C TYR A 22 -1.28 1.85 -10.52
N SER A 23 -2.35 1.06 -10.46
CA SER A 23 -2.26 -0.40 -10.28
C SER A 23 -1.56 -1.09 -11.45
N GLU A 24 -1.75 -0.60 -12.69
CA GLU A 24 -1.06 -1.09 -13.88
C GLU A 24 0.32 -0.45 -14.15
N THR A 25 0.54 0.82 -13.74
CA THR A 25 1.75 1.61 -14.05
C THR A 25 2.72 1.80 -12.88
N LEU A 26 2.42 1.34 -11.67
CA LEU A 26 3.34 1.40 -10.53
C LEU A 26 4.51 0.42 -10.70
N PHE A 27 5.53 0.90 -11.41
CA PHE A 27 6.94 0.50 -11.46
C PHE A 27 7.27 -0.97 -11.17
N ARG A 28 6.72 -1.90 -11.98
CA ARG A 28 7.31 -3.23 -12.08
C ARG A 28 8.57 -3.15 -12.92
N LEU A 29 9.73 -3.25 -12.28
CA LEU A 29 10.99 -3.42 -13.00
C LEU A 29 10.91 -4.67 -13.90
N PRO A 30 11.55 -4.68 -15.08
CA PRO A 30 11.72 -5.91 -15.87
C PRO A 30 12.39 -7.04 -15.08
N SER A 31 12.36 -8.26 -15.63
CA SER A 31 13.10 -9.39 -15.07
C SER A 31 14.59 -9.07 -14.96
N THR A 32 15.30 -9.72 -14.03
CA THR A 32 16.74 -9.48 -13.80
C THR A 32 17.56 -9.66 -15.09
N ALA A 33 17.22 -10.64 -15.93
CA ALA A 33 17.89 -10.86 -17.21
C ALA A 33 17.69 -9.69 -18.18
N ARG A 34 16.47 -9.14 -18.28
CA ARG A 34 16.18 -7.97 -19.13
C ARG A 34 16.88 -6.71 -18.59
N LEU A 35 16.86 -6.50 -17.28
CA LEU A 35 17.59 -5.40 -16.65
C LEU A 35 19.09 -5.49 -16.91
N LEU A 36 19.68 -6.67 -16.75
CA LEU A 36 21.10 -6.87 -17.03
C LEU A 36 21.44 -6.59 -18.50
N LEU A 37 20.59 -7.03 -19.43
CA LEU A 37 20.75 -6.72 -20.85
C LEU A 37 20.68 -5.21 -21.12
N TYR A 38 19.68 -4.50 -20.60
CA TYR A 38 19.55 -3.06 -20.76
C TYR A 38 20.72 -2.30 -20.14
N PHE A 39 21.15 -2.72 -18.96
CA PHE A 39 22.32 -2.19 -18.27
C PHE A 39 23.60 -2.35 -19.09
N LEU A 40 23.86 -3.53 -19.64
CA LEU A 40 25.04 -3.79 -20.47
C LEU A 40 24.98 -2.99 -21.78
N LEU A 41 23.83 -2.97 -22.46
CA LEU A 41 23.65 -2.22 -23.71
C LEU A 41 23.80 -0.70 -23.49
N ALA A 42 23.19 -0.16 -22.44
CA ALA A 42 23.30 1.27 -22.11
C ALA A 42 24.74 1.64 -21.74
N SER A 43 25.41 0.83 -20.90
CA SER A 43 26.81 1.05 -20.54
C SER A 43 27.72 0.99 -21.77
N ALA A 44 27.50 0.01 -22.65
CA ALA A 44 28.26 -0.15 -23.88
C ALA A 44 28.07 1.02 -24.85
N LEU A 45 26.81 1.43 -25.06
CA LEU A 45 26.46 2.54 -25.95
C LEU A 45 27.06 3.86 -25.45
N LEU A 46 26.88 4.19 -24.17
CA LEU A 46 27.43 5.42 -23.59
C LEU A 46 28.96 5.39 -23.56
N GLY A 47 29.56 4.23 -23.26
CA GLY A 47 31.01 4.07 -23.34
C GLY A 47 31.53 4.29 -24.76
N ALA A 48 30.90 3.71 -25.77
CA ALA A 48 31.27 3.90 -27.18
C ALA A 48 31.15 5.37 -27.60
N LEU A 49 30.03 6.03 -27.27
CA LEU A 49 29.83 7.47 -27.52
C LEU A 49 30.89 8.32 -26.81
N GLY A 50 31.26 7.96 -25.57
CA GLY A 50 32.31 8.64 -24.82
C GLY A 50 33.71 8.52 -25.45
N GLY A 51 33.95 7.48 -26.25
CA GLY A 51 35.22 7.29 -26.98
C GLY A 51 35.31 8.07 -28.30
N VAL A 52 34.17 8.48 -28.88
CA VAL A 52 34.10 9.19 -30.18
C VAL A 52 35.03 10.40 -30.23
N PRO A 53 35.08 11.29 -29.22
CA PRO A 53 35.96 12.44 -29.25
C PRO A 53 37.42 12.04 -29.45
N LEU A 54 37.95 11.06 -28.70
CA LEU A 54 39.34 10.61 -28.84
C LEU A 54 39.60 9.95 -30.20
N THR A 55 38.63 9.19 -30.72
CA THR A 55 38.71 8.62 -32.06
C THR A 55 38.87 9.69 -33.14
N LEU A 56 38.13 10.80 -33.04
CA LEU A 56 38.28 11.93 -33.95
C LEU A 56 39.63 12.65 -33.80
N ALA A 57 40.23 12.64 -32.60
CA ALA A 57 41.57 13.21 -32.37
C ALA A 57 42.68 12.38 -33.03
N LEU A 58 42.58 11.06 -32.87
CA LEU A 58 43.65 10.11 -33.15
C LEU A 58 43.48 9.42 -34.51
N SER A 59 42.36 9.67 -35.20
CA SER A 59 41.97 8.98 -36.44
C SER A 59 42.02 7.44 -36.30
N SER A 60 41.63 6.93 -35.13
CA SER A 60 41.70 5.52 -34.75
C SER A 60 40.43 5.09 -34.02
N THR A 61 39.92 3.90 -34.29
CA THR A 61 38.71 3.34 -33.64
C THR A 61 38.98 2.70 -32.29
N LEU A 62 40.26 2.50 -31.93
CA LEU A 62 40.65 1.85 -30.67
C LEU A 62 40.11 2.57 -29.40
N PRO A 63 40.07 3.92 -29.32
CA PRO A 63 39.49 4.64 -28.18
C PRO A 63 38.01 4.38 -27.93
N ILE A 64 37.23 4.03 -28.95
CA ILE A 64 35.82 3.63 -28.79
C ILE A 64 35.74 2.26 -28.09
N LEU A 65 36.56 1.30 -28.52
CA LEU A 65 36.56 -0.04 -27.95
C LEU A 65 37.02 -0.03 -26.49
N SER A 66 38.11 0.67 -26.17
CA SER A 66 38.61 0.79 -24.79
C SER A 66 37.63 1.56 -23.90
N SER A 67 37.04 2.67 -24.38
CA SER A 67 36.00 3.41 -23.63
C SER A 67 34.77 2.56 -23.33
N LEU A 68 34.28 1.78 -24.31
CA LEU A 68 33.16 0.86 -24.13
C LEU A 68 33.46 -0.18 -23.04
N LEU A 69 34.62 -0.83 -23.10
CA LEU A 69 34.99 -1.87 -22.14
C LEU A 69 35.18 -1.31 -20.72
N LEU A 70 35.83 -0.14 -20.61
CA LEU A 70 36.03 0.54 -19.34
C LEU A 70 34.71 1.01 -18.72
N ALA A 71 33.76 1.51 -19.53
CA ALA A 71 32.45 1.91 -19.04
C ALA A 71 31.63 0.72 -18.53
N ILE A 72 31.62 -0.41 -19.24
CA ILE A 72 30.95 -1.65 -18.77
C ILE A 72 31.57 -2.12 -17.45
N ALA A 73 32.91 -2.14 -17.36
CA ALA A 73 33.61 -2.55 -16.14
C ALA A 73 33.29 -1.62 -14.96
N ALA A 74 33.32 -0.29 -15.17
CA ALA A 74 33.02 0.70 -14.14
C ALA A 74 31.59 0.61 -13.62
N SER A 75 30.59 0.55 -14.53
CA SER A 75 29.19 0.37 -14.14
C SER A 75 28.97 -0.96 -13.42
N SER A 76 29.62 -2.04 -13.85
CA SER A 76 29.49 -3.36 -13.22
C SER A 76 30.09 -3.38 -11.81
N LEU A 77 31.22 -2.69 -11.63
CA LEU A 77 31.83 -2.51 -10.32
C LEU A 77 30.95 -1.64 -9.41
N ALA A 78 30.36 -0.55 -9.92
CA ALA A 78 29.43 0.29 -9.16
C ALA A 78 28.21 -0.51 -8.67
N TRP A 79 27.60 -1.29 -9.57
CA TRP A 79 26.51 -2.19 -9.21
C TRP A 79 26.89 -3.21 -8.13
N ALA A 80 28.07 -3.83 -8.26
CA ALA A 80 28.57 -4.79 -7.28
C ALA A 80 28.84 -4.13 -5.92
N LEU A 81 29.41 -2.93 -5.91
CA LEU A 81 29.62 -2.14 -4.70
C LEU A 81 28.29 -1.79 -4.04
N ASP A 82 27.31 -1.31 -4.80
CA ASP A 82 26.00 -0.97 -4.23
C ASP A 82 25.32 -2.19 -3.61
N THR A 83 25.32 -3.31 -4.32
CA THR A 83 24.72 -4.56 -3.85
C THR A 83 25.38 -5.06 -2.56
N THR A 84 26.71 -4.90 -2.45
CA THR A 84 27.45 -5.31 -1.25
C THR A 84 27.26 -4.33 -0.10
N ILE A 85 27.34 -3.02 -0.37
CA ILE A 85 27.11 -1.96 0.61
C ILE A 85 25.69 -2.04 1.15
N LEU A 86 24.68 -2.34 0.32
CA LEU A 86 23.26 -2.43 0.69
C LEU A 86 22.81 -3.83 1.11
N LYS A 87 23.73 -4.76 1.36
CA LYS A 87 23.39 -6.09 1.88
C LYS A 87 22.51 -5.98 3.14
N GLY A 88 21.37 -6.67 3.13
CA GLY A 88 20.37 -6.64 4.22
C GLY A 88 19.35 -5.50 4.14
N ASP A 89 19.41 -4.63 3.12
CA ASP A 89 18.33 -3.69 2.83
C ASP A 89 17.12 -4.45 2.25
N PRO A 90 15.91 -4.34 2.82
CA PRO A 90 14.74 -5.09 2.34
C PRO A 90 14.21 -4.54 1.00
N VAL A 91 14.49 -3.27 0.69
CA VAL A 91 14.01 -2.60 -0.51
C VAL A 91 15.01 -2.78 -1.64
N LEU A 92 16.23 -2.26 -1.49
CA LEU A 92 17.23 -2.17 -2.56
C LEU A 92 18.12 -3.42 -2.66
N ASN A 93 17.54 -4.51 -3.17
CA ASN A 93 18.28 -5.71 -3.53
C ASN A 93 19.11 -5.53 -4.82
N ALA A 94 19.91 -6.55 -5.18
CA ALA A 94 20.78 -6.53 -6.36
C ALA A 94 20.05 -6.17 -7.67
N ARG A 95 18.83 -6.66 -7.86
CA ARG A 95 17.99 -6.37 -9.04
C ARG A 95 17.58 -4.90 -9.09
N ARG A 96 17.20 -4.32 -7.95
CA ARG A 96 16.81 -2.90 -7.86
C ARG A 96 18.01 -1.96 -7.93
N CYS A 97 19.18 -2.41 -7.46
CA CYS A 97 20.44 -1.72 -7.73
C CYS A 97 20.75 -1.66 -9.23
N LEU A 98 20.51 -2.72 -10.02
CA LEU A 98 20.61 -2.63 -11.50
C LEU A 98 19.68 -1.55 -12.08
N GLY A 99 18.46 -1.42 -11.53
CA GLY A 99 17.53 -0.37 -11.91
C GLY A 99 18.09 1.04 -11.62
N ALA A 100 18.68 1.24 -10.44
CA ALA A 100 19.32 2.49 -10.05
C ALA A 100 20.52 2.83 -10.96
N GLU A 101 21.31 1.83 -11.35
CA GLU A 101 22.40 1.99 -12.32
C GLU A 101 21.91 2.45 -13.69
N ILE A 102 20.88 1.79 -14.24
CA ILE A 102 20.29 2.19 -15.53
C ILE A 102 19.77 3.62 -15.45
N PHE A 103 19.09 4.00 -14.37
CA PHE A 103 18.60 5.36 -14.19
C PHE A 103 19.75 6.38 -14.13
N SER A 104 20.85 6.02 -13.47
CA SER A 104 22.08 6.84 -13.43
C SER A 104 22.66 7.04 -14.84
N LEU A 105 22.74 5.97 -15.64
CA LEU A 105 23.19 6.04 -17.03
C LEU A 105 22.29 6.91 -17.91
N ILE A 106 20.96 6.84 -17.72
CA ILE A 106 20.00 7.72 -18.42
C ILE A 106 20.27 9.18 -18.09
N THR A 107 20.54 9.53 -16.83
CA THR A 107 20.82 10.93 -16.45
C THR A 107 22.13 11.46 -17.02
N LEU A 108 23.10 10.57 -17.23
CA LEU A 108 24.40 10.88 -17.83
C LEU A 108 24.34 11.00 -19.37
N ALA A 109 23.43 10.25 -20.02
CA ALA A 109 23.38 10.10 -21.46
C ALA A 109 23.38 11.43 -22.27
N PRO A 110 22.62 12.48 -21.87
CA PRO A 110 22.64 13.76 -22.60
C PRO A 110 24.02 14.40 -22.66
N ALA A 111 24.78 14.36 -21.56
CA ALA A 111 26.12 14.94 -21.50
C ALA A 111 27.11 14.16 -22.37
N VAL A 112 27.01 12.83 -22.37
CA VAL A 112 27.84 11.96 -23.23
C VAL A 112 27.50 12.17 -24.70
N LEU A 113 26.22 12.28 -25.06
CA LEU A 113 25.80 12.58 -26.43
C LEU A 113 26.31 13.96 -26.86
N ALA A 114 26.14 14.98 -26.02
CA ALA A 114 26.67 16.32 -26.28
C ALA A 114 28.19 16.30 -26.48
N SER A 115 28.91 15.52 -25.67
CA SER A 115 30.37 15.38 -25.78
C SER A 115 30.80 14.76 -27.12
N ALA A 116 30.04 13.80 -27.65
CA ALA A 116 30.31 13.18 -28.95
C ALA A 116 30.03 14.12 -30.13
N LEU A 117 29.02 14.99 -30.01
CA LEU A 117 28.56 15.90 -31.07
C LEU A 117 29.32 17.24 -31.10
N LEU A 118 29.64 17.82 -29.95
CA LEU A 118 30.20 19.17 -29.88
C LEU A 118 31.66 19.26 -30.34
N ARG A 119 32.41 18.16 -30.30
CA ARG A 119 33.76 18.14 -30.87
C ARG A 119 33.76 18.35 -32.39
N PRO A 120 33.05 17.55 -33.21
CA PRO A 120 33.02 17.76 -34.65
C PRO A 120 32.24 19.03 -35.06
N LEU A 121 31.20 19.42 -34.30
CA LEU A 121 30.34 20.55 -34.69
C LEU A 121 30.85 21.92 -34.24
N ALA A 122 31.44 22.01 -33.03
CA ALA A 122 31.84 23.28 -32.42
C ALA A 122 33.36 23.38 -32.20
N GLY A 123 34.14 22.36 -32.60
CA GLY A 123 35.60 22.38 -32.49
C GLY A 123 36.12 22.38 -31.05
N LEU A 124 35.31 21.95 -30.07
CA LEU A 124 35.71 21.94 -28.67
C LEU A 124 36.92 21.02 -28.43
N GLY A 125 37.87 21.51 -27.63
CA GLY A 125 39.05 20.74 -27.22
C GLY A 125 38.69 19.56 -26.29
N LEU A 126 39.55 18.53 -26.29
CA LEU A 126 39.37 17.32 -25.49
C LEU A 126 39.16 17.58 -23.98
N HIS A 127 39.82 18.60 -23.43
CA HIS A 127 39.64 18.99 -22.03
C HIS A 127 38.20 19.49 -21.76
N ALA A 128 37.64 20.32 -22.63
CA ALA A 128 36.27 20.81 -22.49
C ALA A 128 35.24 19.67 -22.62
N ILE A 129 35.49 18.71 -23.51
CA ILE A 129 34.67 17.51 -23.68
C ILE A 129 34.66 16.65 -22.41
N LEU A 130 35.82 16.43 -21.80
CA LEU A 130 35.93 15.69 -20.53
C LEU A 130 35.19 16.41 -19.39
N ASN A 131 35.24 17.74 -19.37
CA ASN A 131 34.49 18.55 -18.40
C ASN A 131 32.97 18.41 -18.57
N ILE A 132 32.46 18.36 -19.82
CA ILE A 132 31.03 18.11 -20.09
C ILE A 132 30.62 16.72 -19.56
N MET A 133 31.43 15.69 -19.82
CA MET A 133 31.19 14.35 -19.28
C MET A 133 31.20 14.33 -17.74
N ALA A 134 32.08 15.10 -17.11
CA ALA A 134 32.14 15.23 -15.66
C ALA A 134 30.88 15.88 -15.06
N VAL A 135 30.33 16.91 -15.72
CA VAL A 135 29.03 17.50 -15.33
C VAL A 135 27.91 16.46 -15.42
N GLY A 136 27.85 15.69 -16.52
CA GLY A 136 26.87 14.62 -16.67
C GLY A 136 26.95 13.56 -15.57
N SER A 137 28.18 13.15 -15.24
CA SER A 137 28.40 12.18 -14.16
C SER A 137 27.97 12.76 -12.81
N ALA A 138 28.31 14.02 -12.54
CA ALA A 138 27.90 14.70 -11.32
C ALA A 138 26.38 14.87 -11.22
N ILE A 139 25.65 15.12 -12.32
CA ILE A 139 24.18 15.19 -12.31
C ILE A 139 23.55 13.86 -11.83
N ALA A 140 24.16 12.72 -12.16
CA ALA A 140 23.69 11.41 -11.69
C ALA A 140 23.69 11.28 -10.15
N ILE A 141 24.50 12.07 -9.43
CA ILE A 141 24.45 12.16 -7.96
C ILE A 141 23.04 12.55 -7.48
N SER A 142 22.38 13.51 -8.13
CA SER A 142 21.05 13.97 -7.72
C SER A 142 20.02 12.85 -7.81
N ALA A 143 20.02 12.13 -8.94
CA ALA A 143 19.14 11.01 -9.18
C ALA A 143 19.37 9.88 -8.17
N ARG A 144 20.63 9.50 -7.97
CA ARG A 144 21.00 8.43 -7.03
C ARG A 144 20.71 8.81 -5.59
N ALA A 145 21.05 10.03 -5.17
CA ALA A 145 20.79 10.50 -3.82
C ALA A 145 19.30 10.48 -3.50
N PHE A 146 18.46 10.87 -4.46
CA PHE A 146 17.02 10.77 -4.29
C PHE A 146 16.56 9.32 -4.11
N ILE A 147 16.96 8.40 -5.00
CA ILE A 147 16.61 6.97 -4.91
C ILE A 147 17.07 6.35 -3.58
N PHE A 148 18.34 6.50 -3.23
CA PHE A 148 18.90 5.87 -2.02
C PHE A 148 18.37 6.51 -0.73
N THR A 149 18.02 7.80 -0.74
CA THR A 149 17.44 8.46 0.44
C THR A 149 15.95 8.14 0.59
N SER A 150 15.22 7.97 -0.51
CA SER A 150 13.76 7.72 -0.49
C SER A 150 13.38 6.25 -0.35
N ALA A 151 14.20 5.31 -0.83
CA ALA A 151 13.83 3.89 -0.89
C ALA A 151 14.60 2.99 0.09
N SER A 152 15.91 3.18 0.24
CA SER A 152 16.76 2.31 1.08
C SER A 152 16.39 2.46 2.55
N LEU A 153 16.40 1.41 3.38
CA LEU A 153 16.36 1.51 4.85
C LEU A 153 17.76 1.53 5.51
N ALA A 154 18.83 1.47 4.72
CA ALA A 154 20.20 1.52 5.23
C ALA A 154 20.56 2.84 5.93
N SER A 155 21.72 2.84 6.62
CA SER A 155 22.28 4.04 7.24
C SER A 155 22.61 5.11 6.20
N ARG A 156 22.57 6.39 6.60
CA ARG A 156 22.92 7.53 5.72
C ARG A 156 24.30 7.41 5.08
N ALA A 157 25.28 6.86 5.81
CA ALA A 157 26.63 6.65 5.29
C ALA A 157 26.66 5.64 4.12
N ARG A 158 25.94 4.52 4.26
CA ARG A 158 25.77 3.52 3.20
C ARG A 158 25.07 4.12 1.97
N CYS A 159 23.98 4.87 2.17
CA CYS A 159 23.28 5.56 1.07
C CYS A 159 24.18 6.58 0.37
N ALA A 160 24.99 7.34 1.11
CA ALA A 160 25.93 8.31 0.55
C ALA A 160 27.04 7.61 -0.27
N ALA A 161 27.58 6.49 0.22
CA ALA A 161 28.56 5.70 -0.52
C ALA A 161 27.99 5.19 -1.86
N CYS A 162 26.78 4.63 -1.86
CA CYS A 162 26.09 4.22 -3.09
C CYS A 162 25.76 5.40 -4.01
N THR A 163 25.40 6.56 -3.44
CA THR A 163 25.14 7.77 -4.24
C THR A 163 26.35 8.16 -5.09
N LEU A 164 27.56 8.00 -4.53
CA LEU A 164 28.81 8.41 -5.17
C LEU A 164 29.49 7.32 -5.99
N SER A 165 29.16 6.04 -5.78
CA SER A 165 29.84 4.89 -6.41
C SER A 165 29.86 4.99 -7.95
N GLN A 166 28.70 5.07 -8.59
CA GLN A 166 28.59 5.13 -10.05
C GLN A 166 29.20 6.41 -10.65
N PRO A 167 28.89 7.63 -10.16
CA PRO A 167 29.46 8.85 -10.73
C PRO A 167 30.99 8.88 -10.69
N ILE A 168 31.59 8.44 -9.58
CA ILE A 168 33.04 8.40 -9.42
C ILE A 168 33.65 7.36 -10.36
N LEU A 169 33.13 6.14 -10.37
CA LEU A 169 33.68 5.05 -11.18
C LEU A 169 33.54 5.32 -12.68
N TRP A 170 32.40 5.86 -13.12
CA TRP A 170 32.19 6.20 -14.52
C TRP A 170 33.12 7.33 -14.96
N LEU A 171 33.24 8.39 -14.16
CA LEU A 171 34.17 9.48 -14.46
C LEU A 171 35.64 9.01 -14.44
N ALA A 172 36.00 8.11 -13.54
CA ALA A 172 37.32 7.47 -13.52
C ALA A 172 37.59 6.67 -14.80
N SER A 173 36.58 5.93 -15.32
CA SER A 173 36.71 5.22 -16.60
C SER A 173 36.93 6.15 -17.80
N ALA A 174 36.21 7.26 -17.86
CA ALA A 174 36.38 8.27 -18.91
C ALA A 174 37.80 8.87 -18.86
N GLN A 175 38.28 9.23 -17.67
CA GLN A 175 39.63 9.75 -17.49
C GLN A 175 40.71 8.70 -17.80
N ALA A 176 40.53 7.44 -17.38
CA ALA A 176 41.44 6.35 -17.69
C ALA A 176 41.59 6.15 -19.20
N ASN A 177 40.49 6.31 -19.96
CA ASN A 177 40.55 6.26 -21.41
C ASN A 177 41.40 7.40 -21.99
N TYR A 178 41.21 8.64 -21.53
CA TYR A 178 42.01 9.79 -21.97
C TYR A 178 43.48 9.66 -21.57
N TRP A 179 43.76 9.08 -20.40
CA TRP A 179 45.11 8.79 -19.94
C TRP A 179 45.83 7.77 -20.82
N LEU A 180 45.14 6.68 -21.18
CA LEU A 180 45.69 5.61 -22.01
C LEU A 180 46.25 6.12 -23.35
N TYR A 181 45.65 7.19 -23.90
CA TYR A 181 46.08 7.81 -25.15
C TYR A 181 46.89 9.12 -24.97
N GLY A 182 47.38 9.40 -23.76
CA GLY A 182 48.25 10.56 -23.51
C GLY A 182 47.56 11.92 -23.57
N HIS A 183 46.23 11.95 -23.41
CA HIS A 183 45.41 13.18 -23.43
C HIS A 183 44.89 13.59 -22.04
N LEU A 184 45.46 13.03 -20.97
CA LEU A 184 45.15 13.42 -19.59
C LEU A 184 46.35 14.09 -18.93
N SER A 185 46.23 15.38 -18.61
CA SER A 185 47.24 16.17 -17.89
C SER A 185 46.85 16.31 -16.42
N TRP A 186 47.66 15.74 -15.53
CA TRP A 186 47.50 15.90 -14.09
C TRP A 186 48.33 17.09 -13.60
N PRO A 187 47.80 17.94 -12.68
CA PRO A 187 46.50 17.89 -12.01
C PRO A 187 45.37 18.66 -12.71
N GLU A 188 45.66 19.38 -13.80
CA GLU A 188 44.74 20.35 -14.44
C GLU A 188 43.39 19.72 -14.82
N ASN A 189 43.39 18.48 -15.30
CA ASN A 189 42.18 17.77 -15.74
C ASN A 189 41.33 17.21 -14.58
N LEU A 190 41.78 17.31 -13.32
CA LEU A 190 41.01 16.87 -12.15
C LEU A 190 40.19 17.97 -11.48
N TYR A 191 40.66 19.21 -11.49
CA TYR A 191 40.06 20.27 -10.67
C TYR A 191 38.60 20.48 -11.01
N PHE A 192 38.28 20.57 -12.31
CA PHE A 192 36.91 20.79 -12.75
C PHE A 192 35.98 19.60 -12.45
N PRO A 193 36.34 18.34 -12.75
CA PRO A 193 35.53 17.19 -12.33
C PRO A 193 35.26 17.12 -10.83
N LEU A 194 36.28 17.35 -9.99
CA LEU A 194 36.11 17.35 -8.53
C LEU A 194 35.19 18.50 -8.07
N LEU A 195 35.36 19.69 -8.66
CA LEU A 195 34.49 20.83 -8.39
C LEU A 195 33.05 20.55 -8.79
N ALA A 196 32.81 19.95 -9.97
CA ALA A 196 31.48 19.60 -10.44
C ALA A 196 30.79 18.58 -9.49
N LEU A 197 31.52 17.52 -9.09
CA LEU A 197 31.02 16.54 -8.12
C LEU A 197 30.68 17.21 -6.78
N ALA A 198 31.55 18.09 -6.28
CA ALA A 198 31.35 18.78 -5.01
C ALA A 198 30.15 19.74 -5.04
N LEU A 199 30.06 20.59 -6.07
CA LEU A 199 28.98 21.57 -6.21
C LEU A 199 27.62 20.90 -6.40
N ILE A 200 27.55 19.86 -7.23
CA ILE A 200 26.29 19.13 -7.42
C ILE A 200 25.94 18.33 -6.16
N SER A 201 26.89 17.69 -5.48
CA SER A 201 26.63 17.05 -4.19
C SER A 201 26.05 18.04 -3.17
N LEU A 202 26.60 19.25 -3.10
CA LEU A 202 26.12 20.30 -2.20
C LEU A 202 24.71 20.76 -2.58
N ALA A 203 24.46 20.99 -3.87
CA ALA A 203 23.14 21.37 -4.38
C ALA A 203 22.09 20.28 -4.11
N THR A 204 22.43 19.01 -4.35
CA THR A 204 21.58 17.85 -4.04
C THR A 204 21.31 17.77 -2.54
N ALA A 205 22.32 17.93 -1.68
CA ALA A 205 22.14 17.90 -0.23
C ALA A 205 21.20 19.02 0.24
N ALA A 206 21.34 20.24 -0.30
CA ALA A 206 20.44 21.36 -0.01
C ALA A 206 19.00 21.04 -0.44
N PHE A 207 18.81 20.47 -1.63
CA PHE A 207 17.50 20.05 -2.12
C PHE A 207 16.84 18.98 -1.23
N LEU A 208 17.59 17.94 -0.84
CA LEU A 208 17.08 16.90 0.06
C LEU A 208 16.75 17.45 1.45
N LEU A 209 17.53 18.40 1.97
CA LEU A 209 17.22 19.09 3.22
C LEU A 209 15.94 19.92 3.12
N ALA A 210 15.69 20.58 1.99
CA ALA A 210 14.46 21.31 1.74
C ALA A 210 13.24 20.37 1.77
N ILE A 211 13.29 19.23 1.08
CA ILE A 211 12.22 18.20 1.14
C ILE A 211 12.01 17.72 2.58
N ARG A 212 13.10 17.38 3.28
CA ARG A 212 13.01 16.94 4.67
C ARG A 212 12.30 17.95 5.57
N SER A 213 12.55 19.25 5.36
CA SER A 213 11.95 20.31 6.15
C SER A 213 10.42 20.38 6.01
N ILE A 214 9.87 19.95 4.86
CA ILE A 214 8.42 19.90 4.64
C ILE A 214 7.77 18.90 5.60
N GLY A 215 8.30 17.69 5.67
CA GLY A 215 7.79 16.66 6.60
C GLY A 215 7.95 17.08 8.05
N MET A 216 9.08 17.68 8.41
CA MET A 216 9.29 18.16 9.79
C MET A 216 8.22 19.17 10.21
N ARG A 217 7.77 20.02 9.29
CA ARG A 217 6.70 21.00 9.55
C ARG A 217 5.31 20.37 9.57
N ALA A 218 5.06 19.36 8.73
CA ALA A 218 3.73 18.74 8.60
C ALA A 218 3.45 17.67 9.67
N PHE A 219 4.45 16.85 10.01
CA PHE A 219 4.29 15.64 10.83
C PHE A 219 5.29 15.55 11.99
N GLY A 220 6.11 16.58 12.23
CA GLY A 220 7.16 16.51 13.27
C GLY A 220 8.33 15.57 12.94
N THR A 221 8.31 14.90 11.78
CA THR A 221 9.34 13.93 11.38
C THR A 221 9.71 14.06 9.90
N SER A 222 10.82 13.44 9.48
CA SER A 222 11.36 13.59 8.12
C SER A 222 10.43 12.99 7.07
N SER A 223 10.11 13.71 5.98
CA SER A 223 9.32 13.17 4.85
C SER A 223 9.90 11.86 4.29
N PHE A 224 11.24 11.76 4.25
CA PHE A 224 11.89 10.52 3.80
C PHE A 224 11.61 9.33 4.71
N ARG A 225 11.27 9.49 5.99
CA ARG A 225 10.89 8.36 6.84
C ARG A 225 9.62 7.71 6.30
N LEU A 226 8.57 8.52 6.08
CA LEU A 226 7.31 8.06 5.51
C LEU A 226 7.51 7.46 4.11
N VAL A 227 8.24 8.13 3.22
CA VAL A 227 8.47 7.63 1.85
C VAL A 227 9.23 6.30 1.85
N ARG A 228 10.26 6.15 2.70
CA ARG A 228 11.01 4.89 2.82
C ARG A 228 10.15 3.78 3.40
N ALA A 229 9.38 4.09 4.44
CA ALA A 229 8.47 3.16 5.07
C ALA A 229 7.40 2.65 4.10
N PHE A 230 6.72 3.56 3.41
CA PHE A 230 5.78 3.24 2.34
C PHE A 230 6.42 2.40 1.22
N THR A 231 7.61 2.78 0.76
CA THR A 231 8.33 2.02 -0.27
C THR A 231 8.65 0.60 0.22
N ALA A 232 9.01 0.42 1.50
CA ALA A 232 9.28 -0.88 2.08
C ALA A 232 8.05 -1.78 2.14
N SER A 233 6.91 -1.25 2.59
CA SER A 233 5.63 -1.96 2.59
C SER A 233 5.19 -2.32 1.17
N TRP A 234 5.26 -1.36 0.24
CA TRP A 234 4.81 -1.55 -1.14
C TRP A 234 5.67 -2.57 -1.91
N VAL A 235 6.98 -2.40 -1.88
CA VAL A 235 7.92 -3.12 -2.77
C VAL A 235 8.40 -4.45 -2.17
N ALA A 236 8.40 -4.58 -0.85
CA ALA A 236 9.01 -5.70 -0.15
C ALA A 236 8.13 -6.35 0.92
N ASP A 237 6.86 -5.93 1.04
CA ASP A 237 5.95 -6.40 2.09
C ASP A 237 6.53 -6.23 3.51
N TYR A 238 7.41 -5.25 3.68
CA TYR A 238 8.09 -4.97 4.92
C TYR A 238 7.39 -3.82 5.65
N ASN A 239 6.29 -4.14 6.34
CA ASN A 239 5.30 -3.18 6.84
C ASN A 239 5.75 -2.41 8.08
N ARG A 240 6.58 -3.04 8.93
CA ARG A 240 6.95 -2.52 10.25
C ARG A 240 7.35 -1.04 10.27
N PRO A 241 8.21 -0.52 9.36
CA PRO A 241 8.58 0.89 9.40
C PRO A 241 7.41 1.85 9.15
N LEU A 242 6.38 1.43 8.41
CA LEU A 242 5.18 2.22 8.18
C LEU A 242 4.24 2.11 9.36
N GLU A 243 4.05 0.91 9.91
CA GLU A 243 3.29 0.70 11.14
C GLU A 243 3.87 1.49 12.31
N ASP A 244 5.19 1.42 12.56
CA ASP A 244 5.89 2.21 13.59
C ASP A 244 5.70 3.73 13.38
N PHE A 245 5.56 4.19 12.13
CA PHE A 245 5.28 5.58 11.83
C PHE A 245 3.81 5.93 12.10
N LEU A 246 2.88 5.06 11.73
CA LEU A 246 1.44 5.23 11.97
C LEU A 246 1.13 5.19 13.48
N ASP A 247 1.75 4.28 14.24
CA ASP A 247 1.64 4.23 15.70
C ASP A 247 2.10 5.55 16.36
N GLU A 248 3.15 6.19 15.82
CA GLU A 248 3.68 7.45 16.37
C GLU A 248 2.77 8.67 16.12
N ILE A 249 2.09 8.70 14.96
CA ILE A 249 1.19 9.82 14.60
C ILE A 249 -0.28 9.54 14.93
N GLY A 250 -0.60 8.28 15.25
CA GLY A 250 -1.93 7.82 15.60
C GLY A 250 -2.40 8.37 16.94
N THR A 251 -3.68 8.19 17.20
CA THR A 251 -4.33 8.61 18.45
C THR A 251 -5.02 7.43 19.09
N GLU A 252 -5.01 7.37 20.41
CA GLU A 252 -5.83 6.41 21.16
C GLU A 252 -7.32 6.73 20.96
N ALA A 253 -8.12 5.69 20.71
CA ALA A 253 -9.55 5.78 20.53
C ALA A 253 -10.23 4.56 21.18
N ASP A 254 -11.42 4.77 21.72
CA ASP A 254 -12.27 3.69 22.22
C ASP A 254 -12.99 3.04 21.03
N ILE A 255 -12.93 1.70 20.95
CA ILE A 255 -13.59 0.92 19.90
C ILE A 255 -14.63 -0.01 20.53
N SER A 256 -15.75 -0.22 19.83
CA SER A 256 -16.74 -1.23 20.19
C SER A 256 -16.41 -2.56 19.52
N ALA A 257 -16.66 -3.65 20.23
CA ALA A 257 -16.53 -5.01 19.70
C ALA A 257 -17.61 -5.90 20.32
N SER A 258 -18.24 -6.72 19.49
CA SER A 258 -19.32 -7.62 19.89
C SER A 258 -19.04 -9.04 19.41
N LEU A 259 -19.25 -10.01 20.30
CA LEU A 259 -19.13 -11.43 20.00
C LEU A 259 -20.45 -12.13 20.31
N LEU A 260 -21.06 -12.73 19.30
CA LEU A 260 -22.23 -13.61 19.47
C LEU A 260 -21.81 -15.03 19.18
N THR A 261 -21.95 -15.92 20.16
CA THR A 261 -21.63 -17.33 20.00
C THR A 261 -22.90 -18.17 20.00
N PHE A 262 -23.01 -19.06 19.04
CA PHE A 262 -24.05 -20.08 18.98
C PHE A 262 -23.51 -21.36 19.57
N VAL A 263 -24.24 -21.96 20.50
CA VAL A 263 -23.82 -23.18 21.20
C VAL A 263 -24.84 -24.30 21.04
N GLU A 264 -24.37 -25.53 21.08
CA GLU A 264 -25.23 -26.70 21.16
C GLU A 264 -25.89 -26.78 22.55
N PRO A 265 -27.24 -26.83 22.65
CA PRO A 265 -27.94 -26.74 23.93
C PRO A 265 -27.57 -27.84 24.95
N SER A 266 -27.19 -29.02 24.49
CA SER A 266 -26.89 -30.17 25.37
C SER A 266 -25.48 -30.15 25.93
N SER A 267 -24.50 -29.65 25.18
CA SER A 267 -23.08 -29.71 25.53
C SER A 267 -22.47 -28.34 25.87
N GLY A 268 -23.15 -27.24 25.51
CA GLY A 268 -22.60 -25.88 25.59
C GLY A 268 -21.47 -25.63 24.59
N ARG A 269 -21.17 -26.59 23.70
CA ARG A 269 -20.07 -26.47 22.73
C ARG A 269 -20.40 -25.40 21.68
N PRO A 270 -19.48 -24.48 21.36
CA PRO A 270 -19.63 -23.56 20.22
C PRO A 270 -19.85 -24.31 18.90
N ILE A 271 -20.83 -23.86 18.13
CA ILE A 271 -21.13 -24.36 16.77
C ILE A 271 -20.99 -23.27 15.70
N GLY A 272 -20.84 -22.01 16.12
CA GLY A 272 -20.52 -20.89 15.25
C GLY A 272 -20.43 -19.59 16.05
N ALA A 273 -19.79 -18.55 15.49
CA ALA A 273 -19.79 -17.22 16.10
C ALA A 273 -19.78 -16.08 15.08
N LEU A 274 -20.33 -14.94 15.48
CA LEU A 274 -20.21 -13.66 14.79
C LEU A 274 -19.34 -12.73 15.63
N ALA A 275 -18.27 -12.20 15.04
CA ALA A 275 -17.41 -11.21 15.67
C ALA A 275 -17.50 -9.90 14.89
N MET A 276 -18.13 -8.89 15.47
CA MET A 276 -18.31 -7.58 14.84
C MET A 276 -17.45 -6.57 15.58
N VAL A 277 -16.59 -5.85 14.86
CA VAL A 277 -15.67 -4.87 15.44
C VAL A 277 -15.87 -3.52 14.76
N GLY A 278 -15.94 -2.45 15.56
CA GLY A 278 -16.03 -1.06 15.08
C GLY A 278 -14.69 -0.54 14.56
N VAL A 279 -14.01 -1.35 13.74
CA VAL A 279 -12.70 -1.06 13.15
C VAL A 279 -12.79 -1.27 11.66
N HIS A 280 -12.34 -0.29 10.89
CA HIS A 280 -12.35 -0.37 9.44
C HIS A 280 -11.17 -1.19 8.91
N PRO A 281 -11.37 -2.11 7.94
CA PRO A 281 -10.28 -2.79 7.26
C PRO A 281 -9.47 -1.84 6.36
N GLY A 282 -8.32 -1.38 6.85
CA GLY A 282 -7.49 -0.38 6.16
C GLY A 282 -6.17 -0.13 6.90
N PRO A 283 -5.27 0.74 6.43
CA PRO A 283 -5.42 1.65 5.29
C PRO A 283 -4.78 1.16 3.99
N PHE A 284 -3.91 0.14 4.05
CA PHE A 284 -3.03 -0.19 2.93
C PHE A 284 -2.50 -1.64 2.97
N ARG A 285 -2.96 -2.47 2.02
CA ARG A 285 -2.45 -3.83 1.73
C ARG A 285 -2.39 -4.76 2.95
N TYR A 286 -1.24 -4.88 3.61
CA TYR A 286 -1.01 -5.75 4.77
C TYR A 286 -0.63 -4.94 6.03
N VAL A 287 -0.77 -3.62 5.98
CA VAL A 287 -0.41 -2.69 7.05
C VAL A 287 -1.63 -2.52 7.95
N GLY A 288 -1.44 -2.62 9.26
CA GLY A 288 -2.51 -2.32 10.21
C GLY A 288 -3.70 -3.27 10.10
N SER A 289 -4.91 -2.73 10.13
CA SER A 289 -6.17 -3.49 10.04
C SER A 289 -6.56 -3.94 8.63
N SER A 290 -5.73 -3.78 7.60
CA SER A 290 -6.13 -4.11 6.21
C SER A 290 -6.59 -5.56 6.00
N SER A 291 -6.02 -6.54 6.72
CA SER A 291 -6.46 -7.94 6.63
C SER A 291 -7.34 -8.37 7.82
N LEU A 292 -7.82 -7.43 8.63
CA LEU A 292 -8.47 -7.69 9.92
C LEU A 292 -9.57 -8.75 9.90
N PRO A 293 -10.50 -8.80 8.90
CA PRO A 293 -11.54 -9.83 8.88
C PRO A 293 -10.97 -11.25 8.90
N SER A 294 -10.02 -11.55 8.03
CA SER A 294 -9.34 -12.85 7.98
C SER A 294 -8.57 -13.18 9.26
N LEU A 295 -7.93 -12.18 9.88
CA LEU A 295 -7.14 -12.37 11.10
C LEU A 295 -8.00 -12.68 12.32
N LEU A 296 -9.11 -11.95 12.46
CA LEU A 296 -10.09 -12.19 13.50
C LEU A 296 -10.73 -13.55 13.33
N LYS A 297 -11.12 -13.90 12.09
CA LYS A 297 -11.68 -15.21 11.78
C LYS A 297 -10.72 -16.33 12.17
N GLU A 298 -9.49 -16.33 11.65
CA GLU A 298 -8.49 -17.36 11.91
C GLU A 298 -8.26 -17.55 13.43
N ALA A 299 -7.97 -16.45 14.13
CA ALA A 299 -7.67 -16.52 15.57
C ALA A 299 -8.85 -16.98 16.42
N LEU A 300 -10.08 -16.58 16.08
CA LEU A 300 -11.28 -16.99 16.80
C LEU A 300 -11.73 -18.40 16.45
N GLU A 301 -11.57 -18.86 15.19
CA GLU A 301 -11.84 -20.25 14.80
C GLU A 301 -10.90 -21.21 15.52
N ASP A 302 -9.60 -20.87 15.60
CA ASP A 302 -8.61 -21.63 16.35
C ASP A 302 -8.96 -21.72 17.84
N TYR A 303 -9.39 -20.61 18.44
CA TYR A 303 -9.73 -20.56 19.86
C TYR A 303 -11.08 -21.24 20.19
N LEU A 304 -12.13 -21.00 19.41
CA LEU A 304 -13.48 -21.49 19.67
C LEU A 304 -13.73 -22.89 19.10
N SER A 305 -12.88 -23.36 18.18
CA SER A 305 -13.05 -24.63 17.46
C SER A 305 -14.40 -24.74 16.72
N CYS A 306 -14.87 -23.62 16.17
CA CYS A 306 -16.10 -23.53 15.37
C CYS A 306 -15.98 -22.46 14.29
N PRO A 307 -16.82 -22.49 13.22
CA PRO A 307 -16.82 -21.45 12.20
C PRO A 307 -17.08 -20.03 12.76
N VAL A 308 -16.36 -19.03 12.27
CA VAL A 308 -16.54 -17.62 12.65
C VAL A 308 -16.78 -16.74 11.43
N ALA A 309 -17.75 -15.82 11.52
CA ALA A 309 -17.91 -14.77 10.52
C ALA A 309 -17.61 -13.41 11.15
N VAL A 310 -16.98 -12.54 10.35
CA VAL A 310 -16.61 -11.19 10.75
C VAL A 310 -17.36 -10.20 9.85
N PRO A 311 -18.62 -9.86 10.17
CA PRO A 311 -19.38 -8.89 9.40
C PRO A 311 -18.74 -7.50 9.42
N HIS A 312 -18.89 -6.75 8.33
CA HIS A 312 -18.47 -5.37 8.26
C HIS A 312 -19.37 -4.48 9.13
N ALA A 313 -18.78 -3.82 10.13
CA ALA A 313 -19.47 -2.86 10.97
C ALA A 313 -19.55 -1.47 10.32
N LEU A 314 -20.37 -0.57 10.87
CA LEU A 314 -20.40 0.81 10.42
C LEU A 314 -19.23 1.56 11.05
N SER A 315 -18.09 1.56 10.38
CA SER A 315 -16.86 2.22 10.84
C SER A 315 -16.25 3.04 9.73
N GLY A 316 -15.71 4.21 10.07
CA GLY A 316 -14.94 5.03 9.14
C GLY A 316 -13.44 4.76 9.24
N HIS A 317 -12.69 5.27 8.27
CA HIS A 317 -11.24 5.09 8.19
C HIS A 317 -10.46 5.73 9.34
N GLU A 318 -11.08 6.61 10.13
CA GLU A 318 -10.51 7.18 11.35
C GLU A 318 -10.23 6.12 12.43
N LEU A 319 -10.86 4.95 12.33
CA LEU A 319 -10.67 3.81 13.24
C LEU A 319 -9.80 2.70 12.63
N ASN A 320 -9.03 2.99 11.58
CA ASN A 320 -8.03 2.04 11.07
C ASN A 320 -6.97 1.78 12.15
N LEU A 321 -6.74 0.51 12.48
CA LEU A 321 -5.64 0.16 13.39
C LEU A 321 -4.31 0.38 12.67
N THR A 322 -3.38 0.99 13.38
CA THR A 322 -2.11 1.48 12.84
C THR A 322 -1.11 0.37 12.56
N SER A 323 -1.20 -0.75 13.30
CA SER A 323 -0.25 -1.85 13.20
C SER A 323 -0.88 -3.22 13.46
N ARG A 324 -0.18 -4.27 13.00
CA ARG A 324 -0.51 -5.66 13.33
C ARG A 324 -0.58 -5.92 14.84
N ALA A 325 0.25 -5.24 15.63
CA ALA A 325 0.25 -5.38 17.08
C ALA A 325 -1.07 -4.89 17.69
N GLU A 326 -1.65 -3.79 17.19
CA GLU A 326 -2.98 -3.33 17.62
C GLU A 326 -4.09 -4.32 17.22
N CYS A 327 -4.00 -4.93 16.05
CA CYS A 327 -4.92 -6.02 15.64
C CYS A 327 -4.85 -7.22 16.61
N GLU A 328 -3.64 -7.60 17.03
CA GLU A 328 -3.44 -8.68 18.00
C GLU A 328 -4.01 -8.35 19.38
N LYS A 329 -3.89 -7.09 19.85
CA LYS A 329 -4.54 -6.65 21.08
C LYS A 329 -6.07 -6.79 21.00
N LEU A 330 -6.68 -6.41 19.87
CA LEU A 330 -8.12 -6.57 19.64
C LEU A 330 -8.53 -8.05 19.66
N VAL A 331 -7.78 -8.92 18.99
CA VAL A 331 -8.01 -10.38 19.03
C VAL A 331 -7.99 -10.90 20.47
N GLN A 332 -6.98 -10.52 21.26
CA GLN A 332 -6.87 -10.96 22.66
C GLN A 332 -7.99 -10.40 23.55
N ALA A 333 -8.44 -9.19 23.29
CA ALA A 333 -9.59 -8.60 23.97
C ALA A 333 -10.88 -9.40 23.69
N LEU A 334 -11.13 -9.77 22.43
CA LEU A 334 -12.28 -10.60 22.04
C LEU A 334 -12.22 -12.00 22.65
N ILE A 335 -11.04 -12.65 22.62
CA ILE A 335 -10.84 -13.95 23.26
C ILE A 335 -11.11 -13.86 24.78
N SER A 336 -10.67 -12.79 25.42
CA SER A 336 -10.91 -12.58 26.85
C SER A 336 -12.40 -12.36 27.14
N ALA A 337 -13.07 -11.51 26.36
CA ALA A 337 -14.51 -11.25 26.45
C ALA A 337 -15.36 -12.52 26.23
N SER A 338 -14.90 -13.44 25.38
CA SER A 338 -15.60 -14.71 25.13
C SER A 338 -15.77 -15.59 26.38
N LYS A 339 -14.94 -15.40 27.41
CA LYS A 339 -15.00 -16.15 28.67
C LYS A 339 -16.07 -15.60 29.62
N GLU A 340 -16.59 -14.42 29.35
CA GLU A 340 -17.55 -13.68 30.17
C GLU A 340 -18.92 -13.56 29.48
N LEU A 341 -19.17 -14.40 28.47
CA LEU A 341 -20.45 -14.41 27.74
C LEU A 341 -21.60 -14.75 28.69
N SER A 342 -22.74 -14.09 28.44
CA SER A 342 -23.99 -14.36 29.15
C SER A 342 -24.51 -15.77 28.86
N GLU A 343 -25.41 -16.24 29.71
CA GLU A 343 -26.10 -17.52 29.50
C GLU A 343 -26.79 -17.58 28.12
N PRO A 344 -26.79 -18.74 27.44
CA PRO A 344 -27.38 -18.86 26.11
C PRO A 344 -28.88 -18.56 26.08
N TYR A 345 -29.30 -17.80 25.08
CA TYR A 345 -30.71 -17.59 24.74
C TYR A 345 -31.15 -18.59 23.66
N ASN A 346 -32.38 -19.08 23.75
CA ASN A 346 -32.92 -20.09 22.83
C ASN A 346 -34.04 -19.56 21.92
N ASP A 347 -34.39 -18.28 22.02
CA ASP A 347 -35.50 -17.67 21.32
C ASP A 347 -35.06 -16.55 20.36
N GLY A 348 -35.92 -16.25 19.40
CA GLY A 348 -35.71 -15.17 18.44
C GLY A 348 -36.91 -14.99 17.55
N THR A 349 -36.79 -14.16 16.53
CA THR A 349 -37.90 -13.87 15.60
C THR A 349 -37.62 -14.44 14.22
N ILE A 350 -38.65 -14.44 13.37
CA ILE A 350 -38.41 -14.44 11.92
C ILE A 350 -37.64 -13.18 11.52
N MET A 351 -36.95 -13.24 10.38
CA MET A 351 -36.30 -12.09 9.77
C MET A 351 -37.35 -11.21 9.07
N VAL A 352 -37.44 -9.96 9.48
CA VAL A 352 -38.19 -8.89 8.82
C VAL A 352 -37.32 -8.28 7.73
N ARG A 353 -37.89 -7.96 6.57
CA ARG A 353 -37.22 -7.22 5.49
C ARG A 353 -38.06 -6.03 5.08
N LEU A 354 -37.50 -4.84 5.19
CA LEU A 354 -38.12 -3.60 4.74
C LEU A 354 -37.29 -2.92 3.67
N LYS A 355 -37.99 -2.22 2.77
CA LYS A 355 -37.39 -1.37 1.73
C LYS A 355 -37.85 0.07 1.97
N GLY A 356 -36.88 0.98 1.93
CA GLY A 356 -37.05 2.43 1.90
C GLY A 356 -36.56 2.99 0.57
N GLU A 357 -36.30 4.30 0.55
CA GLU A 357 -35.73 4.99 -0.62
C GLU A 357 -34.24 4.64 -0.77
N LYS A 358 -33.90 3.79 -1.74
CA LYS A 358 -32.51 3.35 -2.01
C LYS A 358 -31.75 2.87 -0.77
N ALA A 359 -32.47 2.29 0.18
CA ALA A 359 -31.97 1.73 1.42
C ALA A 359 -32.92 0.62 1.83
N SER A 360 -32.38 -0.54 2.17
CA SER A 360 -33.13 -1.69 2.66
C SER A 360 -32.51 -2.16 3.96
N ALA A 361 -33.34 -2.61 4.89
CA ALA A 361 -32.89 -3.24 6.12
C ALA A 361 -33.54 -4.60 6.30
N THR A 362 -32.78 -5.53 6.85
CA THR A 362 -33.36 -6.70 7.51
C THR A 362 -33.14 -6.61 9.01
N CYS A 363 -34.05 -7.19 9.79
CA CYS A 363 -33.90 -7.30 11.24
C CYS A 363 -34.38 -8.67 11.71
N GLN A 364 -33.58 -9.35 12.52
CA GLN A 364 -33.95 -10.57 13.21
C GLN A 364 -33.48 -10.49 14.65
N LEU A 365 -34.37 -10.77 15.62
CA LEU A 365 -33.94 -10.87 17.01
C LEU A 365 -33.29 -12.23 17.25
N LEU A 366 -32.10 -12.21 17.83
CA LEU A 366 -31.34 -13.36 18.31
C LEU A 366 -31.20 -13.21 19.82
N GLY A 367 -32.08 -13.86 20.59
CA GLY A 367 -32.21 -13.56 22.02
C GLY A 367 -32.52 -12.06 22.23
N PRO A 368 -31.88 -11.38 23.19
CA PRO A 368 -32.16 -9.99 23.48
C PRO A 368 -31.45 -9.00 22.53
N VAL A 369 -30.80 -9.48 21.46
CA VAL A 369 -30.03 -8.65 20.52
C VAL A 369 -30.73 -8.59 19.16
N ALA A 370 -30.84 -7.39 18.59
CA ALA A 370 -31.28 -7.22 17.20
C ALA A 370 -30.11 -7.39 16.23
N PHE A 371 -30.19 -8.34 15.30
CA PHE A 371 -29.25 -8.47 14.20
C PHE A 371 -29.83 -7.82 12.95
N ILE A 372 -29.20 -6.74 12.51
CA ILE A 372 -29.70 -5.86 11.45
C ILE A 372 -28.69 -5.82 10.31
N THR A 373 -29.14 -5.98 9.07
CA THR A 373 -28.28 -5.82 7.88
C THR A 373 -28.80 -4.71 6.99
N LEU A 374 -27.90 -3.88 6.47
CA LEU A 374 -28.21 -2.70 5.67
C LEU A 374 -27.64 -2.85 4.25
N THR A 375 -28.43 -2.50 3.24
CA THR A 375 -27.97 -2.54 1.84
C THR A 375 -28.69 -1.49 0.99
N ALA A 376 -27.98 -0.90 0.03
CA ALA A 376 -28.61 -0.12 -1.04
C ALA A 376 -28.97 -0.98 -2.27
N ALA A 377 -28.54 -2.26 -2.32
CA ALA A 377 -28.67 -3.08 -3.50
C ALA A 377 -30.11 -3.12 -4.05
N PRO A 378 -30.29 -2.95 -5.38
CA PRO A 378 -29.25 -2.98 -6.42
C PRO A 378 -28.57 -1.63 -6.70
N ASP A 379 -28.86 -0.57 -5.92
CA ASP A 379 -28.13 0.70 -6.03
C ASP A 379 -26.74 0.59 -5.39
N THR A 380 -25.79 1.36 -5.93
CA THR A 380 -24.43 1.41 -5.41
C THR A 380 -24.37 2.03 -4.00
N MET A 381 -23.59 1.41 -3.12
CA MET A 381 -23.27 1.85 -1.77
C MET A 381 -21.76 1.83 -1.53
N GLU A 382 -21.37 2.58 -0.50
CA GLU A 382 -20.06 2.59 0.14
C GLU A 382 -20.29 2.46 1.64
N ASP A 383 -19.20 2.53 2.42
CA ASP A 383 -19.25 2.49 3.88
C ASP A 383 -20.32 3.44 4.45
N LEU A 384 -21.19 2.87 5.28
CA LEU A 384 -22.27 3.61 5.92
C LEU A 384 -21.75 4.37 7.16
N PRO A 385 -22.26 5.60 7.41
CA PRO A 385 -21.79 6.41 8.54
C PRO A 385 -22.13 5.78 9.90
N PRO A 386 -21.22 5.81 10.90
CA PRO A 386 -21.42 5.21 12.23
C PRO A 386 -22.64 5.78 12.97
N GLU A 387 -23.08 7.00 12.66
CA GLU A 387 -24.26 7.63 13.25
C GLU A 387 -25.55 6.83 13.00
N VAL A 388 -25.60 6.00 11.94
CA VAL A 388 -26.72 5.09 11.70
C VAL A 388 -26.79 4.02 12.79
N GLU A 389 -25.65 3.44 13.17
CA GLU A 389 -25.58 2.44 14.25
C GLU A 389 -25.97 3.06 15.59
N GLU A 390 -25.47 4.26 15.91
CA GLU A 390 -25.82 4.97 17.16
C GLU A 390 -27.34 5.16 17.32
N LEU A 391 -28.02 5.61 16.27
CA LEU A 391 -29.47 5.82 16.27
C LEU A 391 -30.24 4.52 16.45
N VAL A 392 -29.82 3.45 15.76
CA VAL A 392 -30.46 2.14 15.83
C VAL A 392 -30.24 1.48 17.19
N LEU A 393 -29.01 1.54 17.72
CA LEU A 393 -28.67 1.00 19.03
C LEU A 393 -29.46 1.71 20.14
N LYS A 394 -29.51 3.05 20.11
CA LYS A 394 -30.33 3.83 21.05
C LYS A 394 -31.78 3.38 21.02
N ARG A 395 -32.35 3.20 19.82
CA ARG A 395 -33.74 2.75 19.68
C ARG A 395 -33.96 1.33 20.19
N ALA A 396 -33.02 0.42 19.96
CA ALA A 396 -33.08 -0.95 20.48
C ALA A 396 -33.11 -0.98 22.02
N LEU A 397 -32.27 -0.18 22.66
CA LEU A 397 -32.23 -0.04 24.12
C LEU A 397 -33.54 0.57 24.65
N ASP A 398 -34.08 1.60 24.00
CA ASP A 398 -35.38 2.21 24.37
C ASP A 398 -36.55 1.21 24.28
N LEU A 399 -36.43 0.21 23.42
CA LEU A 399 -37.40 -0.87 23.24
C LEU A 399 -37.14 -2.08 24.16
N GLY A 400 -36.14 -2.01 25.04
CA GLY A 400 -35.84 -3.03 26.05
C GLY A 400 -34.97 -4.19 25.57
N LEU A 401 -34.32 -4.07 24.41
CA LEU A 401 -33.29 -5.01 23.97
C LEU A 401 -31.97 -4.75 24.70
N SER A 402 -31.09 -5.75 24.77
CA SER A 402 -29.75 -5.61 25.34
C SER A 402 -28.76 -4.94 24.38
N GLY A 403 -29.09 -4.89 23.09
CA GLY A 403 -28.28 -4.21 22.09
C GLY A 403 -28.77 -4.47 20.66
N ALA A 404 -28.05 -3.91 19.70
CA ALA A 404 -28.22 -4.14 18.28
C ALA A 404 -26.85 -4.30 17.60
N LEU A 405 -26.77 -5.20 16.64
CA LEU A 405 -25.65 -5.33 15.72
C LEU A 405 -26.11 -4.86 14.35
N VAL A 406 -25.51 -3.79 13.85
CA VAL A 406 -25.87 -3.18 12.57
C VAL A 406 -24.76 -3.47 11.56
N VAL A 407 -25.05 -4.32 10.59
CA VAL A 407 -24.10 -4.77 9.59
C VAL A 407 -24.26 -3.97 8.30
N ASP A 408 -23.14 -3.41 7.84
CA ASP A 408 -23.03 -2.91 6.48
C ASP A 408 -22.84 -4.12 5.54
N ALA A 409 -23.78 -4.34 4.62
CA ALA A 409 -23.64 -5.45 3.68
C ALA A 409 -22.52 -5.22 2.66
N HIS A 410 -22.18 -3.95 2.37
CA HIS A 410 -21.15 -3.52 1.43
C HIS A 410 -21.13 -4.35 0.12
N ASN A 411 -22.32 -4.68 -0.39
CA ASN A 411 -22.51 -5.74 -1.39
C ASN A 411 -22.89 -5.24 -2.79
N SER A 412 -22.78 -3.92 -3.01
CA SER A 412 -23.07 -3.30 -4.29
C SER A 412 -22.19 -2.07 -4.45
N THR A 413 -20.98 -2.25 -4.98
CA THR A 413 -19.94 -1.22 -5.10
C THR A 413 -19.68 -0.79 -6.55
N ASP A 414 -20.54 -1.22 -7.48
CA ASP A 414 -20.40 -0.94 -8.91
C ASP A 414 -20.84 0.50 -9.24
N GLY A 415 -19.95 1.48 -9.02
CA GLY A 415 -20.14 2.88 -9.44
C GLY A 415 -20.22 3.91 -8.30
N PRO A 416 -20.60 5.17 -8.60
CA PRO A 416 -20.64 6.21 -7.58
C PRO A 416 -21.87 6.06 -6.66
N PRO A 417 -21.71 6.04 -5.33
CA PRO A 417 -22.83 5.90 -4.39
C PRO A 417 -23.68 7.18 -4.28
N ASP A 418 -24.96 7.02 -3.96
CA ASP A 418 -25.82 8.16 -3.60
C ASP A 418 -25.57 8.59 -2.15
N ARG A 419 -24.77 9.64 -1.95
CA ARG A 419 -24.38 10.12 -0.62
C ARG A 419 -25.41 11.03 0.08
N ARG A 420 -26.55 11.30 -0.57
CA ARG A 420 -27.58 12.17 0.01
C ARG A 420 -28.27 11.47 1.16
N ASP A 421 -28.34 12.16 2.30
CA ASP A 421 -29.10 11.75 3.50
C ASP A 421 -28.92 10.27 3.85
N LEU A 422 -27.67 9.78 3.83
CA LEU A 422 -27.37 8.37 4.16
C LEU A 422 -27.90 8.02 5.55
N VAL A 423 -27.60 8.88 6.54
CA VAL A 423 -28.04 8.66 7.93
C VAL A 423 -29.56 8.57 8.01
N GLY A 424 -30.31 9.51 7.44
CA GLY A 424 -31.77 9.51 7.49
C GLY A 424 -32.39 8.31 6.78
N ARG A 425 -31.94 7.99 5.55
CA ARG A 425 -32.49 6.88 4.76
C ARG A 425 -32.27 5.53 5.43
N PHE A 426 -31.05 5.25 5.88
CA PHE A 426 -30.70 3.96 6.48
C PHE A 426 -31.24 3.80 7.91
N SER A 427 -31.10 4.82 8.77
CA SER A 427 -31.62 4.72 10.14
C SER A 427 -33.15 4.57 10.16
N SER A 428 -33.87 5.27 9.26
CA SER A 428 -35.34 5.18 9.17
C SER A 428 -35.82 3.77 8.82
N VAL A 429 -35.24 3.14 7.79
CA VAL A 429 -35.64 1.77 7.40
C VAL A 429 -35.20 0.73 8.43
N ALA A 430 -34.03 0.92 9.05
CA ALA A 430 -33.50 0.05 10.10
C ALA A 430 -34.37 0.07 11.37
N ILE A 431 -34.71 1.27 11.86
CA ILE A 431 -35.57 1.45 13.04
C ILE A 431 -36.96 0.85 12.79
N ARG A 432 -37.54 1.06 11.61
CA ARG A 432 -38.83 0.44 11.27
C ARG A 432 -38.75 -1.09 11.24
N ALA A 433 -37.67 -1.65 10.71
CA ALA A 433 -37.49 -3.10 10.68
C ALA A 433 -37.32 -3.68 12.09
N LEU A 434 -36.61 -2.96 12.96
CA LEU A 434 -36.45 -3.27 14.38
C LEU A 434 -37.79 -3.24 15.14
N GLU A 435 -38.57 -2.18 14.97
CA GLU A 435 -39.90 -2.02 15.59
C GLU A 435 -40.89 -3.09 15.13
N GLU A 436 -40.83 -3.48 13.86
CA GLU A 436 -41.64 -4.59 13.36
C GLU A 436 -41.16 -5.92 13.95
N ALA A 437 -39.85 -6.19 13.96
CA ALA A 437 -39.30 -7.43 14.52
C ALA A 437 -39.64 -7.63 15.99
N ILE A 438 -39.58 -6.58 16.82
CA ILE A 438 -39.92 -6.67 18.24
C ILE A 438 -41.42 -6.92 18.50
N SER A 439 -42.29 -6.54 17.57
CA SER A 439 -43.73 -6.80 17.66
C SER A 439 -44.12 -8.25 17.33
N LEU A 440 -43.20 -9.03 16.75
CA LEU A 440 -43.44 -10.40 16.33
C LEU A 440 -43.31 -11.40 17.48
N PRO A 441 -44.04 -12.53 17.43
CA PRO A 441 -43.87 -13.59 18.41
C PRO A 441 -42.46 -14.18 18.31
N ARG A 442 -41.87 -14.41 19.48
CA ARG A 442 -40.56 -15.06 19.62
C ARG A 442 -40.75 -16.58 19.65
N SER A 443 -39.90 -17.32 18.94
CA SER A 443 -39.93 -18.77 18.86
C SER A 443 -38.53 -19.37 18.95
N GLY A 444 -38.46 -20.68 19.16
CA GLY A 444 -37.19 -21.39 19.26
C GLY A 444 -36.37 -21.27 17.98
N LEU A 445 -35.07 -21.00 18.13
CA LEU A 445 -34.13 -20.90 17.01
C LEU A 445 -33.45 -22.25 16.74
N LYS A 446 -33.28 -22.57 15.46
CA LYS A 446 -32.28 -23.55 15.02
C LYS A 446 -31.24 -22.84 14.19
N VAL A 447 -29.98 -23.11 14.47
CA VAL A 447 -28.85 -22.44 13.82
C VAL A 447 -27.84 -23.47 13.34
N GLY A 448 -27.18 -23.14 12.23
CA GLY A 448 -26.05 -23.90 11.71
C GLY A 448 -25.10 -22.96 10.99
N MET A 449 -23.80 -23.25 11.06
CA MET A 449 -22.77 -22.41 10.47
C MET A 449 -21.72 -23.25 9.76
N ALA A 450 -21.23 -22.77 8.62
CA ALA A 450 -20.21 -23.44 7.84
C ALA A 450 -19.35 -22.43 7.06
N THR A 451 -18.09 -22.79 6.83
CA THR A 451 -17.13 -22.02 6.04
C THR A 451 -16.68 -22.84 4.84
N VAL A 452 -16.51 -22.19 3.69
CA VAL A 452 -15.83 -22.75 2.51
C VAL A 452 -14.76 -21.78 2.01
N LEU A 453 -13.60 -22.33 1.66
CA LEU A 453 -12.53 -21.63 0.95
C LEU A 453 -12.60 -22.06 -0.52
N PRO A 454 -13.18 -21.24 -1.41
CA PRO A 454 -13.30 -21.61 -2.82
C PRO A 454 -11.92 -21.66 -3.46
N ALA A 455 -11.58 -22.79 -4.09
CA ALA A 455 -10.26 -22.99 -4.70
C ALA A 455 -10.12 -22.28 -6.06
N GLU A 456 -11.25 -21.88 -6.64
CA GLU A 456 -11.36 -21.27 -7.96
C GLU A 456 -11.09 -19.76 -7.95
N PHE A 457 -11.12 -19.12 -6.78
CA PHE A 457 -10.92 -17.68 -6.62
C PHE A 457 -9.69 -17.39 -5.79
N SER A 458 -8.92 -16.40 -6.21
CA SER A 458 -7.74 -15.89 -5.54
C SER A 458 -7.98 -14.48 -4.99
N ILE A 459 -7.01 -13.96 -4.23
CA ILE A 459 -7.01 -12.55 -3.80
C ILE A 459 -7.08 -11.61 -5.03
N GLN A 460 -6.50 -12.01 -6.17
CA GLN A 460 -6.58 -11.21 -7.40
C GLN A 460 -7.99 -11.15 -7.99
N ASP A 461 -8.85 -12.12 -7.65
CA ASP A 461 -10.25 -12.17 -8.04
C ASP A 461 -11.18 -11.51 -7.01
N GLY A 462 -10.62 -10.93 -5.92
CA GLY A 462 -11.38 -10.33 -4.83
C GLY A 462 -11.90 -11.34 -3.79
N MET A 463 -11.24 -12.51 -3.64
CA MET A 463 -11.55 -13.46 -2.56
C MET A 463 -10.43 -13.42 -1.51
N GLY A 464 -10.76 -12.89 -0.34
CA GLY A 464 -9.91 -12.89 0.84
C GLY A 464 -9.71 -14.30 1.42
N PRO A 465 -8.65 -14.51 2.22
CA PRO A 465 -8.28 -15.82 2.74
C PRO A 465 -9.29 -16.38 3.77
N GLY A 466 -10.23 -15.57 4.27
CA GLY A 466 -11.34 -16.00 5.11
C GLY A 466 -12.48 -16.68 4.36
N GLY A 467 -12.52 -16.56 3.02
CA GLY A 467 -13.51 -17.23 2.18
C GLY A 467 -14.96 -16.86 2.46
N ILE A 468 -15.85 -17.85 2.34
CA ILE A 468 -17.30 -17.66 2.45
C ILE A 468 -17.80 -18.38 3.69
N THR A 469 -18.42 -17.64 4.61
CA THR A 469 -19.05 -18.20 5.81
C THR A 469 -20.56 -18.01 5.74
N VAL A 470 -21.33 -19.05 6.04
CA VAL A 470 -22.79 -19.02 6.00
C VAL A 470 -23.34 -19.32 7.39
N LEU A 471 -24.17 -18.42 7.91
CA LEU A 471 -25.03 -18.64 9.08
C LEU A 471 -26.46 -18.90 8.61
N ALA A 472 -26.94 -20.13 8.83
CA ALA A 472 -28.34 -20.50 8.57
C ALA A 472 -29.15 -20.43 9.87
N VAL A 473 -30.29 -19.75 9.83
CA VAL A 473 -31.22 -19.61 10.97
C VAL A 473 -32.62 -20.05 10.55
N GLU A 474 -33.25 -20.93 11.34
CA GLU A 474 -34.66 -21.29 11.22
C GLU A 474 -35.44 -20.78 12.44
N ALA A 475 -36.48 -19.99 12.20
CA ALA A 475 -37.41 -19.49 13.22
C ALA A 475 -38.84 -19.56 12.68
N SER A 476 -39.79 -20.11 13.45
CA SER A 476 -41.20 -20.25 13.04
C SER A 476 -41.42 -20.79 11.61
N GLY A 477 -40.56 -21.71 11.13
CA GLY A 477 -40.61 -22.29 9.79
C GLY A 477 -39.98 -21.45 8.66
N GLN A 478 -39.56 -20.21 8.92
CA GLN A 478 -38.77 -19.41 7.99
C GLN A 478 -37.30 -19.83 8.10
N ARG A 479 -36.66 -20.12 6.95
CA ARG A 479 -35.22 -20.37 6.86
C ARG A 479 -34.53 -19.19 6.19
N VAL A 480 -33.51 -18.66 6.84
CA VAL A 480 -32.72 -17.52 6.39
C VAL A 480 -31.25 -17.93 6.39
N ALA A 481 -30.52 -17.48 5.37
CA ALA A 481 -29.07 -17.64 5.30
C ALA A 481 -28.43 -16.25 5.23
N TYR A 482 -27.54 -15.96 6.17
CA TYR A 482 -26.63 -14.83 6.12
C TYR A 482 -25.31 -15.33 5.53
N VAL A 483 -24.87 -14.72 4.44
CA VAL A 483 -23.68 -15.12 3.71
C VAL A 483 -22.66 -14.00 3.84
N PHE A 484 -21.51 -14.32 4.43
CA PHE A 484 -20.39 -13.42 4.66
C PHE A 484 -19.27 -13.78 3.71
N PHE A 485 -18.81 -12.80 2.95
CA PHE A 485 -17.66 -12.92 2.05
C PHE A 485 -16.51 -12.13 2.66
N ASP A 486 -15.32 -12.73 2.74
CA ASP A 486 -14.07 -11.99 2.88
C ASP A 486 -13.69 -11.52 1.48
N GLY A 487 -13.98 -10.25 1.16
CA GLY A 487 -13.92 -9.66 -0.18
C GLY A 487 -12.79 -8.67 -0.39
#